data_AF-A0A6L9KPX3-F1
#
_entry.id   AF-A0A6L9KPX3-F1
#
_cell.length_a   1.000
_cell.length_b   1.000
_cell.length_c   1.000
_cell.angle_alpha   90.00
_cell.angle_beta   90.00
_cell.angle_gamma   90.00
#
_symmetry.space_group_name_H-M   'P 1'
#
loop_
_entity.id
_entity.type
_entity.pdbx_description
1 polymer ?
#
loop_
_entity_poly.entity_id
_entity_poly.type
_entity_poly.pdbx_seq_one_letter_code
_entity_poly.pdbx_strand_id
1 'polypeptide(L)'
;MANSNITDNVNQALTPVATAERVFSWHDHASLWFSLGVGLLVMQIGAYLVPAVGSRDAAIAIVLGSLLGAGLLAWTAKLGCDSGLSSAGLMHATYGSYFARLPVLLNMAQLIGWTTFELVVMRDGTAAIGKQSLGLSLQGTGGIVVTTLLWGAVLTLLLAGSMT
;
A
#
# COMPACT_ATOMS: atom_id res chain seq x y z
N MET A 1 0.48 -12.40 49.70
CA MET A 1 -0.30 -12.73 48.49
C MET A 1 0.38 -12.09 47.31
N ALA A 2 1.11 -12.88 46.52
CA ALA A 2 1.83 -12.40 45.34
C ALA A 2 0.82 -12.11 44.24
N ASN A 3 0.65 -10.84 43.86
CA ASN A 3 -0.15 -10.45 42.71
C ASN A 3 0.69 -10.70 41.46
N SER A 4 0.49 -11.85 40.83
CA SER A 4 1.06 -12.18 39.53
C SER A 4 0.49 -11.22 38.48
N ASN A 5 1.26 -10.20 38.13
CA ASN A 5 1.03 -9.37 36.94
C ASN A 5 1.19 -10.27 35.71
N ILE A 6 0.12 -10.96 35.32
CA ILE A 6 0.01 -11.56 34.00
C ILE A 6 -0.16 -10.38 33.05
N THR A 7 0.95 -9.84 32.55
CA THR A 7 0.93 -9.13 31.27
C THR A 7 0.60 -10.18 30.23
N ASP A 8 -0.69 -10.44 30.02
CA ASP A 8 -1.13 -11.11 28.81
C ASP A 8 -0.50 -10.32 27.67
N ASN A 9 0.32 -10.98 26.85
CA ASN A 9 0.85 -10.42 25.60
C ASN A 9 -0.35 -10.25 24.65
N VAL A 10 -1.21 -9.29 24.95
CA VAL A 10 -2.37 -8.97 24.12
C VAL A 10 -1.81 -8.38 22.85
N ASN A 11 -2.02 -9.08 21.75
CA ASN A 11 -1.58 -8.62 20.44
C ASN A 11 -2.31 -7.32 20.10
N GLN A 12 -1.60 -6.20 20.19
CA GLN A 12 -2.16 -4.87 19.96
C GLN A 12 -2.74 -4.73 18.55
N ALA A 13 -2.27 -5.52 17.58
CA ALA A 13 -2.81 -5.52 16.22
C ALA A 13 -4.23 -6.13 16.14
N LEU A 14 -4.66 -6.89 17.16
CA LEU A 14 -5.98 -7.51 17.24
C LEU A 14 -6.93 -6.77 18.17
N THR A 15 -6.44 -5.77 18.91
CA THR A 15 -7.28 -4.93 19.77
C THR A 15 -7.75 -3.68 19.04
N PRO A 16 -8.97 -3.19 19.31
CA PRO A 16 -9.43 -1.93 18.76
C PRO A 16 -8.58 -0.74 19.20
N VAL A 17 -8.28 0.17 18.28
CA VAL A 17 -7.60 1.44 18.57
C VAL A 17 -8.56 2.38 19.31
N ALA A 18 -8.12 2.86 20.48
CA ALA A 18 -8.88 3.78 21.31
C ALA A 18 -9.10 5.12 20.60
N THR A 19 -10.24 5.78 20.84
CA THR A 19 -10.60 7.03 20.15
C THR A 19 -9.56 8.14 20.34
N ALA A 20 -8.87 8.18 21.49
CA ALA A 20 -7.83 9.16 21.78
C ALA A 20 -6.55 8.98 20.94
N GLU A 21 -6.32 7.79 20.37
CA GLU A 21 -5.14 7.46 19.57
C GLU A 21 -5.41 7.64 18.05
N ARG A 22 -6.64 8.02 17.67
CA ARG A 22 -7.04 8.24 16.28
C ARG A 22 -6.64 9.65 15.84
N VAL A 23 -5.39 9.78 15.38
CA VAL A 23 -4.77 11.05 14.99
C VAL A 23 -5.08 11.54 13.58
N PHE A 24 -5.59 10.68 12.68
CA PHE A 24 -5.85 11.07 11.30
C PHE A 24 -7.09 11.94 11.16
N SER A 25 -6.92 13.16 10.65
CA SER A 25 -8.01 14.04 10.25
C SER A 25 -8.53 13.71 8.85
N TRP A 26 -9.61 14.36 8.41
CA TRP A 26 -10.15 14.19 7.06
C TRP A 26 -9.12 14.51 5.96
N HIS A 27 -8.33 15.56 6.15
CA HIS A 27 -7.33 15.98 5.15
C HIS A 27 -6.20 14.96 5.02
N ASP A 28 -5.82 14.30 6.12
CA ASP A 28 -4.78 13.27 6.11
C ASP A 28 -5.27 12.01 5.38
N HIS A 29 -6.55 11.67 5.52
CA HIS A 29 -7.16 10.60 4.72
C HIS A 29 -7.20 10.99 3.25
N ALA A 30 -7.67 12.20 2.92
CA ALA A 30 -7.77 12.65 1.54
C ALA A 30 -6.41 12.69 0.84
N SER A 31 -5.36 13.17 1.52
CA SER A 31 -4.00 13.22 0.98
C SER A 31 -3.41 11.81 0.79
N LEU A 32 -3.64 10.90 1.74
CA LEU A 32 -3.21 9.51 1.64
C LEU A 32 -3.89 8.82 0.44
N TRP A 33 -5.19 8.98 0.27
CA TRP A 33 -5.93 8.42 -0.87
C TRP A 33 -5.51 9.02 -2.20
N PHE A 34 -5.29 10.34 -2.24
CA PHE A 34 -4.78 11.02 -3.43
C PHE A 34 -3.40 10.48 -3.82
N SER A 35 -2.49 10.35 -2.84
CA SER A 35 -1.16 9.80 -3.06
C SER A 35 -1.19 8.36 -3.57
N LEU A 36 -2.11 7.52 -3.07
CA LEU A 36 -2.29 6.15 -3.56
C LEU A 36 -2.88 6.09 -4.97
N GLY A 37 -3.70 7.07 -5.36
CA GLY A 37 -4.28 7.15 -6.69
C GLY A 37 -3.30 7.61 -7.79
N VAL A 38 -2.25 8.36 -7.42
CA VAL A 38 -1.23 8.83 -8.36
C VAL A 38 -0.13 7.77 -8.50
N GLY A 39 -0.41 6.74 -9.31
CA GLY A 39 0.54 5.66 -9.61
C GLY A 39 0.92 5.59 -11.09
N LEU A 40 2.16 5.20 -11.38
CA LEU A 40 2.63 4.98 -12.76
C LEU A 40 1.77 3.95 -13.51
N LEU A 41 1.32 2.90 -12.83
CA LEU A 41 0.43 1.88 -13.39
C LEU A 41 -0.93 2.44 -13.80
N VAL A 42 -1.48 3.39 -13.05
CA VAL A 42 -2.77 3.99 -13.37
C VAL A 42 -2.66 4.76 -14.69
N MET A 43 -1.57 5.52 -14.86
CA MET A 43 -1.29 6.20 -16.12
C MET A 43 -1.05 5.20 -17.27
N GLN A 44 -0.33 4.10 -17.02
CA GLN A 44 -0.06 3.07 -18.02
C GLN A 44 -1.34 2.37 -18.51
N ILE A 45 -2.23 1.99 -17.59
CA ILE A 45 -3.51 1.34 -17.90
C ILE A 45 -4.43 2.34 -18.62
N GLY A 46 -4.49 3.59 -18.16
CA GLY A 46 -5.24 4.65 -18.83
C GLY A 46 -4.76 4.89 -20.27
N ALA A 47 -3.44 4.88 -20.49
CA ALA A 47 -2.85 5.00 -21.81
C ALA A 47 -3.18 3.82 -22.74
N TYR A 48 -3.33 2.61 -22.20
CA TYR A 48 -3.77 1.44 -22.96
C TYR A 48 -5.27 1.41 -23.24
N LEU A 49 -6.08 2.11 -22.44
CA LEU A 49 -7.53 2.14 -22.61
C LEU A 49 -7.95 3.01 -23.81
N VAL A 50 -7.28 4.14 -24.04
CA VAL A 50 -7.63 5.08 -25.12
C VAL A 50 -7.57 4.46 -26.53
N PRO A 51 -6.51 3.69 -26.91
CA PRO A 51 -6.48 3.02 -28.20
C PRO A 51 -7.55 1.93 -28.39
N ALA A 52 -8.05 1.34 -27.30
CA ALA A 52 -8.99 0.23 -27.36
C ALA A 52 -10.45 0.68 -27.50
N VAL A 53 -10.85 1.75 -26.80
CA VAL A 53 -12.26 2.19 -26.73
C VAL A 53 -12.48 3.66 -27.10
N GLY A 54 -11.40 4.42 -27.38
CA GLY A 54 -11.48 5.86 -27.63
C GLY A 54 -11.46 6.70 -26.35
N SER A 55 -11.08 7.98 -26.47
CA SER A 55 -10.82 8.86 -25.32
C SER A 55 -12.05 9.15 -24.47
N ARG A 56 -13.22 9.32 -25.10
CA ARG A 56 -14.48 9.61 -24.40
C ARG A 56 -14.95 8.42 -23.56
N ASP A 57 -14.99 7.23 -24.15
CA ASP A 57 -15.46 6.03 -23.46
C ASP A 57 -14.46 5.57 -22.41
N ALA A 58 -13.15 5.74 -22.66
CA ALA A 58 -12.11 5.55 -21.65
C ALA A 58 -12.32 6.47 -20.43
N ALA A 59 -12.61 7.76 -20.65
CA ALA A 59 -12.87 8.69 -19.55
C ALA A 59 -14.11 8.31 -18.74
N ILE A 60 -15.19 7.90 -19.39
CA ILE A 60 -16.41 7.44 -18.73
C ILE A 60 -16.13 6.17 -17.92
N ALA A 61 -15.43 5.19 -18.50
CA ALA A 61 -15.06 3.95 -17.83
C ALA A 61 -14.19 4.20 -16.59
N ILE A 62 -13.23 5.12 -16.68
CA ILE A 62 -12.39 5.53 -15.55
C ILE A 62 -13.26 6.15 -14.45
N VAL A 63 -14.09 7.14 -14.78
CA VAL A 63 -14.93 7.81 -13.77
C VAL A 63 -15.89 6.83 -13.09
N LEU A 64 -16.60 6.00 -13.86
CA LEU A 64 -17.54 5.04 -13.31
C LEU A 64 -16.82 3.96 -12.48
N GLY A 65 -15.71 3.44 -12.99
CA GLY A 65 -14.89 2.46 -12.27
C GLY A 65 -14.32 3.03 -10.96
N SER A 66 -13.82 4.27 -10.99
CA SER A 66 -13.32 4.97 -9.80
C SER A 66 -14.43 5.21 -8.77
N LEU A 67 -15.62 5.63 -9.18
CA LEU A 67 -16.75 5.83 -8.27
C LEU A 67 -17.19 4.51 -7.61
N LEU A 68 -17.29 3.43 -8.39
CA LEU A 68 -17.65 2.11 -7.88
C LEU A 68 -16.58 1.59 -6.91
N GLY A 69 -15.30 1.65 -7.31
CA GLY A 69 -14.19 1.21 -6.48
C GLY A 69 -14.07 2.02 -5.18
N ALA A 70 -14.11 3.34 -5.28
CA ALA A 70 -14.07 4.24 -4.11
C ALA A 70 -15.26 4.01 -3.18
N GLY A 71 -16.46 3.73 -3.71
CA GLY A 71 -17.64 3.41 -2.91
C GLY A 71 -17.46 2.13 -2.07
N LEU A 72 -16.92 1.07 -2.68
CA LEU A 72 -16.61 -0.18 -1.97
C LEU A 72 -15.55 0.04 -0.89
N LEU A 73 -14.50 0.81 -1.20
CA LEU A 73 -13.44 1.15 -0.26
C LEU A 73 -13.92 2.04 0.89
N ALA A 74 -14.82 2.98 0.62
CA ALA A 74 -15.43 3.81 1.65
C ALA A 74 -16.29 2.98 2.61
N TRP A 75 -16.99 1.97 2.09
CA TRP A 75 -17.77 1.05 2.92
C TRP A 75 -16.90 0.22 3.86
N THR A 76 -15.79 -0.33 3.36
CA THR A 76 -14.85 -1.09 4.19
C THR A 76 -14.10 -0.18 5.17
N ALA A 77 -13.75 1.04 4.77
CA ALA A 77 -13.16 2.05 5.65
C ALA A 77 -14.10 2.41 6.81
N LYS A 78 -15.40 2.60 6.54
CA LYS A 78 -16.41 2.84 7.58
C LYS A 78 -16.43 1.71 8.61
N LEU A 79 -16.44 0.46 8.17
CA LEU A 79 -16.39 -0.70 9.08
C LEU A 79 -15.12 -0.71 9.95
N GLY A 80 -13.97 -0.33 9.38
CA GLY A 80 -12.71 -0.16 10.13
C GLY A 80 -12.79 0.99 11.16
N CYS A 81 -13.36 2.13 10.79
CA CYS A 81 -13.54 3.27 11.70
C CYS A 81 -14.51 2.96 12.84
N ASP A 82 -15.63 2.27 12.55
CA ASP A 82 -16.66 1.91 13.53
C ASP A 82 -16.13 0.86 14.52
N SER A 83 -15.44 -0.18 14.02
CA SER A 83 -14.88 -1.25 14.86
C SER A 83 -13.59 -0.86 15.56
N GLY A 84 -12.82 0.08 15.01
CA GLY A 84 -11.46 0.41 15.45
C GLY A 84 -10.44 -0.72 15.26
N LEU A 85 -10.83 -1.82 14.63
CA LEU A 85 -9.98 -2.99 14.43
C LEU A 85 -9.10 -2.82 13.19
N SER A 86 -7.91 -3.38 13.23
CA SER A 86 -7.07 -3.53 12.04
C SER A 86 -7.74 -4.45 11.01
N SER A 87 -7.28 -4.42 9.76
CA SER A 87 -7.74 -5.35 8.71
C SER A 87 -7.63 -6.82 9.15
N ALA A 88 -6.53 -7.18 9.82
CA ALA A 88 -6.34 -8.52 10.38
C ALA A 88 -7.31 -8.80 11.55
N GLY A 89 -7.54 -7.82 12.43
CA GLY A 89 -8.52 -7.92 13.51
C GLY A 89 -9.95 -8.16 13.01
N LEU A 90 -10.37 -7.45 11.95
CA LEU A 90 -11.66 -7.64 11.28
C LEU A 90 -11.80 -9.03 10.65
N MET A 91 -10.74 -9.54 10.01
CA MET A 91 -10.75 -10.90 9.47
C MET A 91 -10.86 -11.95 10.58
N HIS A 92 -10.14 -11.76 11.68
CA HIS A 92 -10.23 -12.64 12.85
C HIS A 92 -11.61 -12.60 13.52
N ALA A 93 -12.24 -11.43 13.60
CA ALA A 93 -13.58 -11.25 14.15
C ALA A 93 -14.67 -11.88 13.25
N THR A 94 -14.52 -11.80 11.93
CA THR A 94 -15.53 -12.28 10.96
C THR A 94 -15.39 -13.78 10.66
N TYR A 95 -14.18 -14.27 10.45
CA TYR A 95 -13.91 -15.64 9.97
C TYR A 95 -13.37 -16.59 11.05
N GLY A 96 -13.09 -16.09 12.25
CA GLY A 96 -12.45 -16.85 13.32
C GLY A 96 -10.94 -17.02 13.12
N SER A 97 -10.25 -17.47 14.17
CA SER A 97 -8.79 -17.44 14.27
C SER A 97 -8.04 -18.36 13.29
N TYR A 98 -8.70 -19.42 12.80
CA TYR A 98 -8.08 -20.39 11.89
C TYR A 98 -8.21 -19.98 10.43
N PHE A 99 -9.40 -19.58 9.99
CA PHE A 99 -9.64 -19.22 8.59
C PHE A 99 -9.13 -17.81 8.26
N ALA A 100 -9.12 -16.88 9.22
CA ALA A 100 -8.59 -15.53 9.02
C ALA A 100 -7.10 -15.47 8.64
N ARG A 101 -6.32 -16.51 8.96
CA ARG A 101 -4.89 -16.57 8.60
C ARG A 101 -4.67 -16.61 7.09
N LEU A 102 -5.55 -17.28 6.35
CA LEU A 102 -5.42 -17.39 4.89
C LEU A 102 -5.51 -16.02 4.19
N PRO A 103 -6.57 -15.21 4.35
CA PRO A 103 -6.64 -13.89 3.73
C PRO A 103 -5.55 -12.94 4.24
N VAL A 104 -5.14 -13.05 5.51
CA VAL A 104 -4.04 -12.23 6.05
C VAL A 104 -2.70 -12.57 5.38
N LEU A 105 -2.38 -13.86 5.21
CA LEU A 105 -1.15 -14.29 4.54
C LEU A 105 -1.18 -13.94 3.05
N LEU A 106 -2.32 -14.10 2.37
CA LEU A 106 -2.48 -13.70 0.98
C LEU A 106 -2.31 -12.19 0.79
N ASN A 107 -2.91 -11.38 1.68
CA ASN A 107 -2.72 -9.93 1.67
C ASN A 107 -1.25 -9.56 1.89
N MET A 108 -0.56 -10.24 2.80
CA MET A 108 0.87 -10.02 3.02
C MET A 108 1.70 -10.37 1.77
N ALA A 109 1.40 -11.49 1.10
CA ALA A 109 2.04 -11.86 -0.16
C ALA A 109 1.79 -10.82 -1.27
N GLN A 110 0.57 -10.28 -1.36
CA GLN A 110 0.24 -9.20 -2.29
C GLN A 110 1.06 -7.94 -2.00
N LEU A 111 1.17 -7.52 -0.73
CA LEU A 111 1.94 -6.34 -0.35
C LEU A 111 3.43 -6.51 -0.66
N ILE A 112 3.98 -7.71 -0.47
CA ILE A 112 5.37 -8.04 -0.87
C ILE A 112 5.51 -7.93 -2.39
N GLY A 113 4.57 -8.49 -3.15
CA GLY A 113 4.54 -8.39 -4.61
C GLY A 113 4.46 -6.95 -5.10
N TRP A 114 3.59 -6.14 -4.50
CA TRP A 114 3.42 -4.73 -4.81
C TRP A 114 4.69 -3.92 -4.50
N THR A 115 5.26 -4.11 -3.32
CA THR A 115 6.51 -3.43 -2.92
C THR A 115 7.66 -3.81 -3.85
N THR A 116 7.75 -5.08 -4.24
CA THR A 116 8.76 -5.55 -5.20
C THR A 116 8.57 -4.89 -6.56
N PHE A 117 7.33 -4.81 -7.04
CA PHE A 117 7.00 -4.15 -8.30
C PHE A 117 7.40 -2.66 -8.29
N GLU A 118 7.01 -1.91 -7.25
CA GLU A 118 7.36 -0.49 -7.12
C GLU A 118 8.88 -0.28 -7.10
N LEU A 119 9.62 -1.15 -6.40
CA LEU A 119 11.09 -1.11 -6.38
C LEU A 119 11.69 -1.33 -7.77
N VAL A 120 11.16 -2.29 -8.53
CA VAL A 120 11.57 -2.55 -9.91
C VAL A 120 11.30 -1.33 -10.80
N VAL A 121 10.15 -0.69 -10.65
CA VAL A 121 9.81 0.52 -11.41
C VAL A 121 10.72 1.69 -11.04
N MET A 122 11.03 1.91 -9.76
CA MET A 122 11.98 2.93 -9.32
C MET A 122 13.38 2.67 -9.90
N ARG A 123 13.81 1.42 -9.89
CA ARG A 123 15.09 0.97 -10.49
C ARG A 123 15.13 1.29 -11.98
N ASP A 124 14.13 0.84 -12.74
CA ASP A 124 14.08 1.00 -14.19
C ASP A 124 13.89 2.47 -14.59
N GLY A 125 13.09 3.22 -13.83
CA GLY A 125 12.94 4.66 -13.98
C GLY A 125 14.24 5.41 -13.73
N THR A 126 14.99 5.05 -12.67
CA THR A 126 16.31 5.64 -12.37
C THR A 126 17.32 5.34 -13.47
N ALA A 127 17.34 4.11 -13.99
CA ALA A 127 18.22 3.72 -15.09
C ALA A 127 17.88 4.47 -16.38
N ALA A 128 16.59 4.65 -16.69
CA ALA A 128 16.13 5.41 -17.85
C ALA A 128 16.52 6.89 -17.75
N ILE A 129 16.31 7.50 -16.58
CA ILE A 129 16.72 8.89 -16.31
C ILE A 129 18.24 9.03 -16.41
N GLY A 130 19.02 8.13 -15.79
CA GLY A 130 20.48 8.16 -15.83
C GLY A 130 21.05 8.01 -17.24
N LYS A 131 20.42 7.18 -18.08
CA LYS A 131 20.79 7.07 -19.49
C LYS A 131 20.49 8.35 -20.27
N GLN A 132 19.32 8.95 -20.04
CA GLN A 132 18.88 10.14 -20.78
C GLN A 132 19.58 11.43 -20.33
N SER A 133 19.89 11.57 -19.03
CA SER A 133 20.47 12.80 -18.48
C SER A 133 21.99 12.80 -18.41
N LEU A 134 22.62 11.63 -18.20
CA LEU A 134 24.07 11.51 -17.96
C LEU A 134 24.79 10.65 -19.00
N GLY A 135 24.06 10.00 -19.92
CA GLY A 135 24.64 9.06 -20.88
C GLY A 135 25.23 7.79 -20.24
N LEU A 136 25.01 7.58 -18.95
CA LEU A 136 25.52 6.44 -18.20
C LEU A 136 24.64 5.21 -18.45
N SER A 137 25.21 4.16 -19.04
CA SER A 137 24.50 2.89 -19.24
C SER A 137 24.47 2.08 -17.94
N LEU A 138 23.48 2.37 -17.10
CA LEU A 138 23.19 1.61 -15.86
C LEU A 138 22.44 0.29 -16.12
N GLN A 139 22.32 -0.13 -17.38
CA GLN A 139 21.59 -1.34 -17.81
C GLN A 139 22.37 -2.64 -17.59
N GLY A 140 23.66 -2.58 -17.23
CA GLY A 140 24.44 -3.77 -16.86
C GLY A 140 24.04 -4.34 -15.50
N THR A 141 24.36 -5.62 -15.25
CA THR A 141 24.05 -6.33 -13.99
C THR A 141 24.52 -5.56 -12.75
N GLY A 142 25.68 -4.90 -12.82
CA GLY A 142 26.17 -4.05 -11.72
C GLY A 142 25.30 -2.81 -11.47
N GLY A 143 24.79 -2.16 -12.51
CA GLY A 143 23.89 -1.00 -12.38
C GLY A 143 22.53 -1.38 -11.82
N ILE A 144 21.99 -2.53 -12.23
CA ILE A 144 20.76 -3.11 -11.69
C ILE A 144 20.92 -3.40 -10.19
N VAL A 145 22.00 -4.06 -9.78
CA VAL A 145 22.24 -4.41 -8.37
C VAL A 145 22.45 -3.14 -7.54
N VAL A 146 23.26 -2.19 -8.00
CA VAL A 146 23.54 -0.94 -7.26
C VAL A 146 22.27 -0.10 -7.08
N THR A 147 21.46 0.08 -8.13
CA THR A 147 20.22 0.87 -8.05
C THR A 147 19.15 0.20 -7.20
N THR A 148 19.02 -1.13 -7.28
CA THR A 148 18.13 -1.92 -6.42
C THR A 148 18.56 -1.82 -4.95
N LEU A 149 19.85 -1.99 -4.66
CA LEU A 149 20.38 -1.89 -3.30
C LEU A 149 20.25 -0.47 -2.75
N LEU A 150 20.44 0.56 -3.58
CA LEU A 150 20.26 1.95 -3.18
C LEU A 150 18.80 2.20 -2.77
N TRP A 151 17.83 1.88 -3.62
CA TRP A 151 16.42 2.07 -3.29
C TRP A 151 15.97 1.18 -2.13
N GLY A 152 16.45 -0.06 -2.06
CA GLY A 152 16.24 -0.95 -0.92
C GLY A 152 16.77 -0.37 0.38
N ALA A 153 17.98 0.19 0.38
CA ALA A 153 18.58 0.85 1.55
C ALA A 153 17.82 2.13 1.93
N VAL A 154 17.37 2.92 0.96
CA VAL A 154 16.53 4.09 1.23
C VAL A 154 15.22 3.67 1.90
N LEU A 155 14.56 2.62 1.40
CA LEU A 155 13.33 2.10 1.99
C LEU A 155 13.55 1.56 3.42
N THR A 156 14.64 0.83 3.67
CA THR A 156 14.95 0.35 5.03
C THR A 156 15.29 1.49 5.98
N LEU A 157 15.98 2.54 5.51
CA LEU A 157 16.25 3.75 6.29
C LEU A 157 14.97 4.52 6.62
N LEU A 158 14.05 4.66 5.66
CA LEU A 158 12.76 5.30 5.89
C LEU A 158 11.91 4.51 6.91
N LEU A 159 11.91 3.18 6.80
CA LEU A 159 11.29 2.29 7.79
C LEU A 159 11.89 2.45 9.19
N ALA A 160 13.22 2.60 9.28
CA ALA A 160 13.91 2.81 10.55
C ALA A 160 13.71 4.24 11.13
N GLY A 161 13.38 5.22 10.28
CA GLY A 161 13.28 6.63 10.63
C GLY A 161 11.96 7.08 11.25
N SER A 162 10.92 6.23 11.29
CA SER A 162 9.62 6.60 11.84
C SER A 162 9.17 5.61 12.91
N MET A 163 9.39 5.90 14.20
CA MET A 163 8.57 5.46 15.37
C MET A 163 9.15 6.04 16.69
N THR A 164 9.49 7.33 16.73
CA THR A 164 9.69 8.11 17.97
C THR A 164 8.98 9.44 17.83
#